data_AF-A0A920E036-F1
#
_entry.id   AF-A0A920E036-F1
#
_cell.length_a   1.000
_cell.length_b   1.000
_cell.length_c   1.000
_cell.angle_alpha   90.00
_cell.angle_beta   90.00
_cell.angle_gamma   90.00
#
_symmetry.space_group_name_H-M   'P 1'
#
loop_
_entity.id
_entity.type
_entity.pdbx_description
1 polymer ?
#
loop_
_entity_poly.entity_id
_entity_poly.type
_entity_poly.pdbx_seq_one_letter_code
_entity_poly.pdbx_strand_id
1 'polypeptide(L)'
;MINSSENLNNAPELNKLTIGEFESNICEFSFFEFWVENINNDYIIQTDNPSSIKCFSKVNGASIINDKKIVYIGSNLNIDLLIQSMFWLVLLSFIPKDKNIKSSPFKYKKYINIYNYFFIIYSLYF
;
A
#
# COMPACT_ATOMS: atom_id res chain seq x y z
N MET A 1 9.62 23.26 32.25
CA MET A 1 9.42 21.88 31.76
C MET A 1 8.07 21.86 31.08
N ILE A 2 8.05 21.90 29.75
CA ILE A 2 6.81 21.79 28.98
C ILE A 2 6.53 20.29 28.88
N ASN A 3 5.35 19.89 29.36
CA ASN A 3 4.88 18.51 29.40
C ASN A 3 4.66 18.04 27.96
N SER A 4 5.61 17.31 27.38
CA SER A 4 5.58 16.85 25.98
C SER A 4 5.16 15.38 25.87
N SER A 5 4.17 14.95 26.65
CA SER A 5 3.71 13.56 26.71
C SER A 5 2.34 13.34 26.09
N GLU A 6 1.81 14.29 25.32
CA GLU A 6 0.56 14.14 24.57
C GLU A 6 0.85 14.26 23.08
N ASN A 7 0.67 13.14 22.35
CA ASN A 7 0.72 12.94 20.89
C ASN A 7 2.07 12.64 20.21
N LEU A 8 2.73 11.56 20.61
CA LEU A 8 3.77 10.91 19.79
C LEU A 8 3.22 9.74 18.94
N ASN A 9 1.92 9.70 18.67
CA ASN A 9 1.26 8.53 18.07
C ASN A 9 0.64 8.79 16.69
N ASN A 10 0.55 10.03 16.23
CA ASN A 10 -0.09 10.38 14.97
C ASN A 10 0.89 11.11 14.05
N ALA A 11 0.76 10.89 12.75
CA ALA A 11 1.53 11.62 11.76
C ALA A 11 1.14 13.11 11.76
N PRO A 12 2.08 14.04 11.60
CA PRO A 12 1.74 15.46 11.49
C PRO A 12 0.99 15.74 10.18
N GLU A 13 0.22 16.83 10.16
CA GLU A 13 -0.37 17.33 8.93
C GLU A 13 0.74 17.81 7.98
N LEU A 14 0.69 17.46 6.70
CA LEU A 14 1.67 17.79 5.68
C LEU A 14 1.52 19.25 5.19
N ASN A 15 2.42 20.10 5.67
CA ASN A 15 2.52 21.51 5.27
C ASN A 15 3.99 21.97 5.26
N LYS A 16 4.24 23.24 4.94
CA LYS A 16 5.60 23.81 4.84
C LYS A 16 6.37 23.82 6.17
N LEU A 17 5.68 23.79 7.31
CA LEU A 17 6.28 23.86 8.65
C LEU A 17 6.65 22.46 9.17
N THR A 18 5.85 21.45 8.87
CA THR A 18 5.97 20.08 9.37
C THR A 18 6.76 19.16 8.45
N ILE A 19 7.10 19.59 7.24
CA ILE A 19 7.77 18.73 6.24
C ILE A 19 9.09 18.13 6.75
N GLY A 20 9.85 18.89 7.54
CA GLY A 20 11.10 18.44 8.13
C GLY A 20 10.92 17.32 9.17
N GLU A 21 9.71 17.13 9.70
CA GLU A 21 9.41 16.02 10.62
C GLU A 21 9.40 14.68 9.87
N PHE A 22 8.94 14.65 8.62
CA PHE A 22 8.98 13.45 7.78
C PHE A 22 10.40 13.12 7.29
N GLU A 23 11.25 14.13 7.13
CA GLU A 23 12.67 13.94 6.80
C GLU A 23 13.50 13.46 8.01
N SER A 24 13.12 13.88 9.22
CA SER A 24 13.82 13.50 10.46
C SER A 24 13.35 12.15 11.03
N ASN A 25 12.10 11.75 10.75
CA ASN A 25 11.47 10.54 11.28
C ASN A 25 11.12 9.55 10.15
N ILE A 26 12.13 9.21 9.36
CA ILE A 26 12.01 8.27 8.24
C ILE A 26 11.55 6.88 8.72
N CYS A 27 10.53 6.32 8.08
CA CYS A 27 9.98 5.00 8.37
C CYS A 27 9.40 4.83 9.79
N GLU A 28 9.06 5.92 10.47
CA GLU A 28 8.39 5.85 11.76
C GLU A 28 6.87 5.83 11.58
N PHE A 29 6.32 6.81 10.86
CA PHE A 29 4.89 6.89 10.55
C PHE A 29 4.45 5.88 9.48
N SER A 30 3.35 5.18 9.73
CA SER A 30 2.71 4.33 8.71
C SER A 30 2.01 5.19 7.64
N PHE A 31 1.86 4.62 6.44
CA PHE A 31 1.08 5.25 5.38
C PHE A 31 -0.37 5.54 5.82
N PHE A 32 -0.96 4.65 6.61
CA PHE A 32 -2.34 4.81 7.07
C PHE A 32 -2.48 5.97 8.06
N GLU A 33 -1.60 6.09 9.06
CA GLU A 33 -1.58 7.23 9.98
C GLU A 33 -1.41 8.55 9.22
N PHE A 34 -0.45 8.58 8.28
CA PHE A 34 -0.25 9.74 7.42
C PHE A 34 -1.50 10.08 6.61
N TRP A 35 -2.14 9.10 5.97
CA TRP A 35 -3.30 9.30 5.11
C TRP A 35 -4.50 9.85 5.87
N VAL A 36 -4.79 9.33 7.07
CA VAL A 36 -5.90 9.80 7.91
C VAL A 36 -5.73 11.27 8.28
N GLU A 37 -4.53 11.66 8.70
CA GLU A 37 -4.23 13.04 9.11
C GLU A 37 -4.16 14.01 7.92
N ASN A 38 -3.97 13.48 6.70
CA ASN A 38 -3.79 14.27 5.48
C ASN A 38 -4.91 14.12 4.46
N ILE A 39 -6.04 13.51 4.81
CA ILE A 39 -7.09 13.20 3.84
C ILE A 39 -7.65 14.42 3.08
N ASN A 40 -7.59 15.61 3.69
CA ASN A 40 -8.04 16.88 3.11
C ASN A 40 -6.92 17.67 2.40
N ASN A 41 -5.70 17.14 2.37
CA ASN A 41 -4.54 17.81 1.78
C ASN A 41 -4.31 17.36 0.33
N ASP A 42 -3.97 18.32 -0.53
CA ASP A 42 -3.48 18.02 -1.87
C ASP A 42 -2.00 17.61 -1.82
N TYR A 43 -1.72 16.34 -2.08
CA TYR A 43 -0.37 15.80 -2.20
C TYR A 43 -0.29 14.66 -3.21
N ILE A 44 0.92 14.36 -3.65
CA ILE A 44 1.24 13.26 -4.57
C ILE A 44 1.95 12.17 -3.78
N ILE A 45 1.47 10.94 -3.89
CA ILE A 45 2.15 9.77 -3.36
C ILE A 45 3.14 9.27 -4.39
N GLN A 46 4.39 9.05 -3.98
CA GLN A 46 5.39 8.33 -4.78
C GLN A 46 5.91 7.15 -3.97
N THR A 47 6.03 5.99 -4.61
CA THR A 47 6.65 4.82 -3.99
C THR A 47 8.17 4.94 -4.08
N ASP A 48 8.85 4.74 -2.96
CA ASP A 48 10.30 4.63 -2.92
C ASP A 48 10.72 3.15 -2.89
N ASN A 49 11.34 2.70 -3.97
CA ASN A 49 11.74 1.32 -4.19
C ASN A 49 13.19 1.27 -4.70
N PRO A 50 14.11 0.53 -4.06
CA PRO A 50 13.91 -0.37 -2.92
C PRO A 50 14.07 0.30 -1.55
N SER A 51 13.06 0.14 -0.71
CA SER A 51 13.13 0.46 0.72
C SER A 51 13.44 -0.78 1.56
N SER A 52 13.87 -0.57 2.81
CA SER A 52 14.01 -1.68 3.76
C SER A 52 12.65 -2.29 4.13
N ILE A 53 12.65 -3.56 4.56
CA ILE A 53 11.45 -4.25 5.07
C ILE A 53 10.78 -3.47 6.21
N LYS A 54 11.57 -2.82 7.09
CA LYS A 54 11.05 -1.99 8.20
C LYS A 54 10.24 -0.78 7.70
N CYS A 55 10.56 -0.29 6.51
CA CYS A 55 9.93 0.89 5.92
C CYS A 55 8.74 0.58 5.01
N PHE A 56 8.40 -0.70 4.84
CA PHE A 56 7.30 -1.09 3.97
C PHE A 56 5.97 -0.47 4.42
N SER A 57 5.27 0.20 3.51
CA SER A 57 4.02 0.91 3.78
C SER A 57 4.14 1.99 4.88
N LYS A 58 5.31 2.62 4.95
CA LYS A 58 5.60 3.74 5.85
C LYS A 58 6.08 4.97 5.09
N VAL A 59 5.95 6.13 5.69
CA VAL A 59 6.46 7.38 5.11
C VAL A 59 7.99 7.35 5.15
N ASN A 60 8.62 7.37 3.98
CA ASN A 60 10.07 7.41 3.80
C ASN A 60 10.61 8.84 3.55
N GLY A 61 9.73 9.85 3.63
CA GLY A 61 10.07 11.26 3.52
C GLY A 61 8.96 12.07 2.86
N ALA A 62 9.12 13.38 2.83
CA ALA A 62 8.24 14.28 2.09
C ALA A 62 9.02 15.47 1.54
N SER A 63 8.60 16.01 0.40
CA SER A 63 9.24 17.16 -0.24
C SER A 63 8.21 18.11 -0.86
N ILE A 64 8.62 19.37 -1.10
CA ILE A 64 7.82 20.33 -1.87
C ILE A 64 8.60 20.66 -3.14
N ILE A 65 8.05 20.26 -4.29
CA ILE A 65 8.65 20.50 -5.59
C ILE A 65 7.63 21.29 -6.43
N ASN A 66 7.99 22.50 -6.86
CA ASN A 66 7.12 23.38 -7.66
C ASN A 66 5.74 23.59 -7.02
N ASP A 67 5.71 23.93 -5.72
CA ASP A 67 4.50 24.07 -4.88
C ASP A 67 3.62 22.81 -4.75
N LYS A 68 4.09 21.64 -5.23
CA LYS A 68 3.42 20.35 -5.01
C LYS A 68 4.04 19.62 -3.84
N LYS A 69 3.20 19.23 -2.89
CA LYS A 69 3.57 18.37 -1.76
C LYS A 69 3.70 16.93 -2.27
N ILE A 70 4.85 16.30 -2.08
CA ILE A 70 5.12 14.92 -2.47
C ILE A 70 5.45 14.14 -1.20
N VAL A 71 4.82 13.00 -1.01
CA VAL A 71 5.14 12.06 0.07
C VAL A 71 5.71 10.78 -0.53
N TYR A 72 6.82 10.31 0.01
CA TYR A 72 7.48 9.08 -0.41
C TYR A 72 7.05 7.97 0.52
N ILE A 73 6.54 6.87 -0.01
CA ILE A 73 6.11 5.70 0.75
C ILE A 73 7.04 4.53 0.44
N GLY A 74 7.60 3.92 1.47
CA GLY A 74 8.54 2.81 1.29
C GLY A 74 7.85 1.58 0.70
N SER A 75 8.40 1.06 -0.39
CA SER A 75 8.02 -0.23 -1.00
C SER A 75 9.18 -1.21 -0.93
N ASN A 76 8.88 -2.50 -0.86
CA ASN A 76 9.91 -3.54 -0.83
C ASN A 76 9.45 -4.71 -1.68
N LEU A 77 10.22 -5.00 -2.74
CA LEU A 77 9.91 -6.05 -3.70
C LEU A 77 9.61 -7.41 -3.07
N ASN A 78 10.31 -7.80 -1.99
CA ASN A 78 10.07 -9.09 -1.35
C ASN A 78 8.71 -9.14 -0.66
N ILE A 79 8.30 -8.03 -0.02
CA ILE A 79 6.97 -7.93 0.61
C ILE A 79 5.89 -7.78 -0.45
N ASP A 80 6.16 -7.02 -1.51
CA ASP A 80 5.25 -6.86 -2.66
C ASP A 80 4.92 -8.24 -3.26
N LEU A 81 5.93 -9.05 -3.54
CA LEU A 81 5.77 -10.43 -4.03
C LEU A 81 5.03 -11.32 -3.02
N LEU A 82 5.31 -11.17 -1.72
CA LEU A 82 4.64 -11.93 -0.67
C LEU A 82 3.14 -11.61 -0.64
N ILE A 83 2.77 -10.32 -0.58
CA ILE A 83 1.39 -9.86 -0.56
C ILE A 83 0.67 -10.26 -1.84
N GLN A 84 1.31 -10.09 -3.01
CA GLN A 84 0.77 -10.52 -4.29
C GLN A 84 0.50 -12.03 -4.31
N SER A 85 1.43 -12.85 -3.81
CA SER A 85 1.24 -14.30 -3.76
C SER A 85 0.10 -14.69 -2.81
N MET A 86 0.00 -14.06 -1.64
CA MET A 86 -1.07 -14.29 -0.67
C MET A 86 -2.43 -13.93 -1.25
N PHE A 87 -2.53 -12.80 -1.95
CA PHE A 87 -3.75 -12.39 -2.64
C PHE A 87 -4.22 -13.46 -3.64
N TRP A 88 -3.32 -13.98 -4.47
CA TRP A 88 -3.65 -15.04 -5.42
C TRP A 88 -4.06 -16.34 -4.73
N LEU A 89 -3.38 -16.74 -3.65
CA LEU A 89 -3.75 -17.94 -2.90
C LEU A 89 -5.15 -17.82 -2.28
N VAL A 90 -5.52 -16.64 -1.76
CA VAL A 90 -6.87 -16.38 -1.24
C VAL A 90 -7.90 -16.48 -2.36
N LEU A 91 -7.66 -15.89 -3.53
CA LEU A 91 -8.57 -16.02 -4.67
C LEU A 91 -8.73 -17.48 -5.13
N LEU A 92 -7.63 -18.23 -5.21
CA LEU A 92 -7.65 -19.64 -5.58
C LEU A 92 -8.36 -20.50 -4.53
N SER A 93 -8.35 -20.10 -3.25
CA SER A 93 -9.05 -20.82 -2.18
C SER A 93 -10.58 -20.80 -2.33
N PHE A 94 -11.12 -19.81 -3.03
CA PHE A 94 -12.55 -19.73 -3.34
C PHE A 94 -12.97 -20.60 -4.53
N ILE A 95 -12.03 -21.27 -5.21
CA ILE A 95 -12.36 -22.25 -6.23
C ILE A 95 -12.95 -23.49 -5.55
N PRO A 96 -14.24 -23.81 -5.79
CA PRO A 96 -14.90 -24.93 -5.13
C PRO A 96 -14.25 -26.26 -5.54
N LYS A 97 -13.94 -27.10 -4.54
CA LYS A 97 -13.46 -28.47 -4.78
C LYS A 97 -14.67 -29.37 -5.06
N ASP A 98 -14.85 -29.80 -6.30
CA ASP A 98 -15.95 -30.70 -6.67
C ASP A 98 -15.73 -32.09 -6.05
N LYS A 99 -16.74 -32.64 -5.37
CA LYS A 99 -16.71 -33.98 -4.77
C LYS A 99 -17.41 -35.04 -5.63
N ASN A 100 -18.10 -34.64 -6.71
CA ASN A 100 -18.81 -35.54 -7.62
C ASN A 100 -18.52 -35.12 -9.07
N ILE A 101 -17.45 -35.67 -9.64
CA ILE A 101 -17.05 -35.43 -11.04
C ILE A 101 -18.11 -36.03 -11.98
N LYS A 102 -19.19 -35.28 -12.21
CA LYS A 102 -20.16 -35.41 -13.32
C LYS A 102 -20.60 -34.02 -13.80
N SER A 103 -19.69 -33.06 -13.72
CA SER A 103 -19.99 -31.64 -13.88
C SER A 103 -19.27 -31.12 -15.12
N SER A 104 -20.09 -30.85 -16.14
CA SER A 104 -19.69 -30.33 -17.45
C SER A 104 -18.65 -29.21 -17.36
N PRO A 105 -17.64 -29.16 -18.25
CA PRO A 105 -16.57 -28.14 -18.25
C PRO A 105 -17.08 -26.70 -18.38
N PHE A 106 -18.36 -26.50 -18.72
CA PHE A 106 -18.99 -25.21 -18.90
C PHE A 106 -19.26 -24.44 -17.59
N LYS A 107 -19.45 -25.10 -16.44
CA LYS A 107 -19.85 -24.40 -15.20
C LYS A 107 -18.76 -23.46 -14.65
N TYR A 108 -17.49 -23.78 -14.86
CA TYR A 108 -16.35 -23.02 -14.32
C TYR A 108 -15.79 -21.99 -15.29
N LYS A 109 -16.15 -22.09 -16.58
CA LYS A 109 -15.60 -21.26 -17.66
C LYS A 109 -15.80 -19.76 -17.41
N LYS A 110 -16.93 -19.39 -16.78
CA LYS A 110 -17.21 -18.01 -16.37
C LYS A 110 -16.26 -17.50 -15.29
N TYR A 111 -15.98 -18.32 -14.27
CA TYR A 111 -15.07 -17.97 -13.18
C TYR A 111 -13.61 -17.89 -13.65
N ILE A 112 -13.20 -18.80 -14.54
CA ILE A 112 -11.87 -18.80 -15.17
C ILE A 112 -11.67 -17.53 -16.03
N ASN A 113 -12.68 -17.13 -16.79
CA ASN A 113 -12.59 -15.91 -17.60
C ASN A 113 -12.48 -14.64 -16.74
N ILE A 114 -13.24 -14.56 -15.64
CA ILE A 114 -13.14 -13.45 -14.68
C ILE A 114 -11.76 -13.43 -14.02
N TYR A 115 -11.25 -14.59 -13.59
CA TYR A 115 -9.92 -14.72 -13.02
C TYR A 115 -8.83 -14.23 -13.98
N ASN A 116 -8.87 -14.67 -15.24
CA ASN A 116 -7.90 -14.24 -16.26
C ASN A 116 -7.96 -12.74 -16.51
N TYR A 117 -9.14 -12.13 -16.46
CA TYR A 117 -9.28 -10.68 -16.62
C TYR A 117 -8.67 -9.91 -15.45
N PHE A 118 -8.93 -10.35 -14.20
CA PHE A 118 -8.30 -9.78 -13.01
C PHE A 118 -6.77 -9.97 -13.02
N PHE A 119 -6.30 -11.13 -13.48
CA PHE A 119 -4.87 -11.43 -13.61
C PHE A 119 -4.19 -10.50 -14.61
N ILE A 120 -4.76 -10.33 -15.80
CA ILE A 120 -4.21 -9.45 -16.85
C ILE A 120 -4.18 -7.99 -16.39
N ILE A 121 -5.25 -7.49 -15.77
CA ILE A 121 -5.28 -6.11 -15.25
C ILE A 121 -4.20 -5.92 -14.18
N TYR A 122 -4.09 -6.84 -13.23
CA TYR A 122 -3.11 -6.73 -12.16
C TYR A 122 -1.67 -6.74 -12.70
N SER A 123 -1.37 -7.57 -13.70
CA SER A 123 -0.04 -7.64 -14.35
C SER A 123 0.31 -6.48 -15.27
N LEU A 124 -0.64 -5.59 -15.60
CA LEU A 124 -0.38 -4.39 -16.39
C LEU A 124 -0.14 -3.15 -15.53
N TYR A 125 -0.56 -3.20 -14.25
CA TYR A 125 -0.44 -2.09 -13.30
C TYR A 125 0.75 -2.26 -12.32
N PHE A 126 1.43 -3.41 -12.37
CA PHE A 126 2.60 -3.78 -11.56
C PHE A 126 3.65 -4.40 -12.48
#